data_AF-A0A1F8F9C7-F1
#
_entry.id   AF-A0A1F8F9C7-F1
#
_cell.length_a   1.000
_cell.length_b   1.000
_cell.length_c   1.000
_cell.angle_alpha   90.00
_cell.angle_beta   90.00
_cell.angle_gamma   90.00
#
_symmetry.space_group_name_H-M   'P 1'
#
loop_
_entity.id
_entity.type
_entity.pdbx_description
1 polymer ?
#
loop_
_entity_poly.entity_id
_entity_poly.type
_entity_poly.pdbx_seq_one_letter_code
_entity_poly.pdbx_strand_id
1 'polypeptide(L)' 'MELKFVKSLTPDDVFGNWRKMEENVEHWKPFWEAKGHKSWEEWRKKTHAPLFAQKLKWGLYEIPEPLLTIPE' A
#
# COMPACT_ATOMS: atom_id res chain seq x y z
N MET A 1 10.40 13.14 17.26
CA MET A 1 9.35 13.41 16.24
C MET A 1 8.39 12.24 16.28
N GLU A 2 7.12 12.46 16.63
CA GLU A 2 6.21 11.34 16.93
C GLU A 2 5.11 11.23 15.88
N LEU A 3 5.26 10.24 15.01
CA LEU A 3 4.15 9.68 14.27
C LEU A 3 3.10 9.20 15.28
N LYS A 4 1.86 9.67 15.16
CA LYS A 4 0.79 9.25 16.07
C LYS A 4 0.23 7.93 15.58
N PHE A 5 0.45 6.86 16.35
CA PHE A 5 -0.11 5.56 16.05
C PHE A 5 -1.65 5.61 16.10
N VAL A 6 -2.28 5.19 15.00
CA VAL A 6 -3.74 5.15 14.89
C VAL A 6 -4.23 3.74 15.20
N LYS A 7 -3.73 2.73 14.47
CA LYS A 7 -4.10 1.32 14.65
C LYS A 7 -3.15 0.37 13.95
N SER A 8 -3.17 -0.90 14.36
CA SER A 8 -2.54 -1.98 13.61
C SER A 8 -3.36 -2.33 12.38
N LEU A 9 -2.67 -2.79 11.33
CA LEU A 9 -3.30 -3.24 10.09
C LEU A 9 -2.98 -4.72 9.86
N THR A 10 -3.97 -5.44 9.33
CA THR A 10 -3.74 -6.75 8.74
C THR A 10 -3.21 -6.61 7.30
N PRO A 11 -2.59 -7.65 6.72
CA PRO A 11 -2.27 -7.69 5.30
C PRO A 11 -3.45 -7.34 4.39
N ASP A 12 -4.66 -7.80 4.75
CA ASP A 12 -5.87 -7.54 3.99
C ASP A 12 -6.29 -6.07 4.06
N ASP A 13 -6.12 -5.42 5.23
CA ASP A 13 -6.35 -3.98 5.36
C ASP A 13 -5.39 -3.18 4.47
N VAL A 14 -4.10 -3.57 4.43
CA VAL A 14 -3.08 -2.92 3.60
C VAL A 14 -3.45 -3.06 2.12
N PHE A 15 -3.78 -4.27 1.66
CA PHE A 15 -4.22 -4.52 0.30
C PHE A 15 -5.49 -3.74 -0.06
N GLY A 16 -6.47 -3.72 0.84
CA GLY A 16 -7.73 -3.00 0.65
C GLY A 16 -7.49 -1.50 0.49
N ASN A 17 -6.58 -0.92 1.27
CA ASN A 17 -6.21 0.49 1.17
C ASN A 17 -5.51 0.79 -0.16
N TRP A 18 -4.55 -0.04 -0.58
CA TRP A 18 -3.89 0.14 -1.88
C TRP A 18 -4.89 0.01 -3.03
N ARG A 19 -5.79 -0.99 -2.99
CA ARG A 19 -6.79 -1.20 -4.04
C ARG A 19 -7.66 0.04 -4.23
N LYS A 20 -8.19 0.58 -3.13
CA LYS A 20 -9.02 1.79 -3.14
C LYS A 20 -8.29 3.00 -3.75
N MET A 21 -7.00 3.12 -3.52
CA MET A 21 -6.20 4.25 -3.98
C MET A 21 -5.60 4.07 -5.38
N GLU A 22 -5.47 2.84 -5.88
CA GLU A 22 -4.68 2.55 -7.07
C GLU A 22 -5.46 1.88 -8.21
N GLU A 23 -6.44 1.02 -7.92
CA GLU A 23 -7.10 0.17 -8.93
C GLU A 23 -7.78 1.01 -10.02
N ASN A 24 -8.32 2.17 -9.65
CA ASN A 24 -9.06 3.07 -10.53
C ASN A 24 -8.22 4.24 -11.06
N VAL A 25 -6.91 4.26 -10.79
CA VAL A 25 -6.05 5.33 -11.29
C VAL A 25 -5.54 4.96 -12.68
N GLU A 26 -5.79 5.81 -13.66
CA GLU A 26 -5.60 5.48 -15.08
C GLU A 26 -4.16 5.12 -15.45
N HIS A 27 -3.16 5.79 -14.87
CA HIS A 27 -1.74 5.57 -15.20
C HIS A 27 -1.24 4.18 -14.82
N TRP A 28 -1.97 3.52 -13.94
CA TRP A 28 -1.59 2.31 -13.26
C TRP A 28 -1.96 1.10 -14.15
N LYS A 29 -3.12 1.15 -14.82
CA LYS A 29 -3.57 0.15 -15.81
C LYS A 29 -2.55 -0.26 -16.88
N PRO A 30 -1.99 0.67 -17.67
CA PRO A 30 -1.01 0.32 -18.69
C PRO A 30 0.26 -0.28 -18.09
N PHE A 31 0.62 0.07 -16.84
CA PHE A 31 1.83 -0.44 -16.19
C PHE A 31 1.77 -1.94 -15.90
N TRP A 32 0.66 -2.43 -15.36
CA TRP A 32 0.54 -3.86 -15.07
C TRP A 32 0.14 -4.69 -16.30
N GLU A 33 -0.63 -4.13 -17.23
CA GLU A 33 -0.91 -4.78 -18.52
C GLU A 33 0.37 -4.99 -19.33
N ALA A 34 1.29 -4.01 -19.36
CA ALA A 34 2.59 -4.14 -20.00
C ALA A 34 3.47 -5.24 -19.37
N LYS A 35 3.22 -5.58 -18.10
CA LYS A 35 3.89 -6.68 -17.38
C LYS A 35 3.16 -8.02 -17.50
N GLY A 36 2.10 -8.08 -18.31
CA GLY A 36 1.35 -9.30 -18.59
C GLY A 36 0.36 -9.70 -17.48
N HIS A 37 0.00 -8.77 -16.58
CA HIS A 37 -1.02 -9.03 -15.55
C HIS A 37 -2.40 -8.65 -16.06
N LYS A 38 -3.41 -9.47 -15.73
CA LYS A 38 -4.80 -9.28 -16.18
C LYS A 38 -5.59 -8.34 -15.29
N SER A 39 -5.11 -8.08 -14.07
CA SER A 39 -5.75 -7.18 -13.11
C SER A 39 -4.73 -6.56 -12.15
N TRP A 40 -5.14 -5.46 -11.53
CA TRP A 40 -4.41 -4.83 -10.43
C TRP A 40 -4.11 -5.82 -9.31
N GLU A 41 -5.09 -6.67 -8.97
CA GLU A 41 -4.98 -7.65 -7.89
C GLU A 41 -3.93 -8.72 -8.19
N GLU A 42 -3.92 -9.26 -9.41
CA GLU A 42 -2.91 -10.23 -9.85
C GLU A 42 -1.51 -9.63 -9.77
N TRP A 43 -1.35 -8.41 -10.28
CA TRP A 43 -0.09 -7.68 -10.25
C TRP A 43 0.42 -7.45 -8.82
N ARG A 44 -0.42 -6.91 -7.93
CA ARG A 44 -0.01 -6.60 -6.55
C ARG A 44 0.28 -7.86 -5.74
N LYS A 45 -0.56 -8.89 -5.82
CA LYS A 45 -0.30 -10.17 -5.13
C LYS A 45 1.01 -10.80 -5.60
N LYS A 46 1.29 -10.79 -6.90
CA LYS A 46 2.52 -11.40 -7.44
C LYS A 46 3.77 -10.60 -7.11
N THR A 47 3.74 -9.27 -7.24
CA THR A 47 4.92 -8.42 -7.00
C THR A 47 5.25 -8.25 -5.52
N HIS A 48 4.26 -8.31 -4.63
CA HIS A 48 4.46 -8.09 -3.19
C HIS A 48 4.37 -9.37 -2.37
N ALA A 49 4.28 -10.56 -2.99
CA ALA A 49 4.30 -11.84 -2.28
C ALA A 49 5.46 -11.97 -1.25
N PRO A 50 6.71 -11.54 -1.55
CA PRO A 50 7.80 -11.62 -0.57
C PRO A 50 7.59 -10.77 0.68
N LEU A 51 6.90 -9.63 0.55
CA LEU A 51 6.59 -8.71 1.64
C LEU A 51 5.63 -9.36 2.63
N PHE A 52 4.63 -10.09 2.12
CA PHE A 52 3.63 -10.78 2.95
C PHE A 52 4.15 -12.09 3.54
N ALA A 53 5.13 -12.74 2.90
CA ALA A 53 5.80 -13.91 3.46
C ALA A 53 6.59 -13.59 4.74
N GLN A 54 7.04 -12.34 4.90
CA GLN A 54 7.88 -11.91 6.04
C GLN A 54 7.10 -11.67 7.35
N LYS A 55 5.78 -11.87 7.39
CA LYS A 55 4.93 -11.65 8.58
C LYS A 55 5.17 -10.30 9.26
N LEU A 56 5.37 -9.25 8.45
CA LEU A 56 5.61 -7.90 8.94
C LEU A 56 4.42 -7.39 9.76
N LYS A 57 4.72 -6.58 10.79
CA LYS A 57 3.70 -5.84 11.55
C LYS A 57 3.44 -4.52 10.85
N TRP A 58 2.18 -4.27 10.50
CA TRP A 58 1.76 -3.04 9.85
C TRP A 58 1.04 -2.13 10.85
N GLY A 59 1.40 -0.85 10.83
CA GLY A 59 0.76 0.19 11.62
C GLY A 59 0.33 1.34 10.73
N LEU A 60 -0.87 1.86 10.97
CA LEU A 60 -1.31 3.13 10.41
C LEU A 60 -0.91 4.24 11.38
N TYR A 61 -0.27 5.27 10.84
CA TYR A 61 0.17 6.43 11.60
C TYR A 61 -0.37 7.70 10.98
N GLU A 62 -0.58 8.70 11.82
CA GLU A 62 -0.97 10.05 11.47
C GLU A 62 0.26 10.97 11.61
N ILE A 63 0.44 11.87 10.66
CA ILE A 63 1.38 12.98 10.75
C ILE A 63 0.56 14.18 11.23
N PRO A 64 0.74 14.66 12.48
CA PRO A 64 -0.10 15.72 13.03
C PRO A 64 -0.01 17.03 12.23
N GLU A 65 1.19 17.36 11.74
CA GLU A 65 1.47 18.60 11.01
C GLU A 65 2.21 18.31 9.69
N PRO A 66 1.51 17.80 8.66
CA PRO A 66 2.14 17.27 7.45
C PRO A 66 2.81 18.34 6.57
N LEU A 67 2.46 19.62 6.75
CA LEU A 67 3.08 20.74 6.03
C LEU A 67 4.37 21.25 6.69
N LEU A 68 4.58 20.91 7.96
CA LEU A 68 5.74 21.34 8.75
C LEU A 68 6.69 20.18 9.07
N THR A 69 6.22 18.95 8.87
CA THR A 69 6.93 17.73 9.27
C THR A 69 7.15 16.83 8.07
N ILE A 70 8.42 16.63 7.69
CA ILE A 70 8.83 15.55 6.79
C ILE A 70 9.33 14.40 7.68
N PRO A 71 8.70 13.21 7.66
CA PRO A 71 9.20 12.06 8.41
C PRO A 71 10.59 11.62 7.91
N GLU A 72 11.50 11.34 8.84
CA GLU A 72 12.80 10.68 8.58
C GLU A 72 12.70 9.16 8.71
#